data_AF-A0A953ZZC5-F1
#
_entry.id   AF-A0A953ZZC5-F1
#
_cell.length_a   1.000
_cell.length_b   1.000
_cell.length_c   1.000
_cell.angle_alpha   90.00
_cell.angle_beta   90.00
_cell.angle_gamma   90.00
#
_symmetry.space_group_name_H-M   'P 1'
#
loop_
_entity.id
_entity.type
_entity.pdbx_description
1 polymer ?
#
loop_
_entity_poly.entity_id
_entity_poly.type
_entity_poly.pdbx_seq_one_letter_code
_entity_poly.pdbx_strand_id
1 'polypeptide(L)'
;MHTTQALVAFLLMSSGAVALAPASAPQDLGSLHARSRAVLAKREAIAKLTEDRATRARTLSETMSQRFREVGELRAERDSKVAELAAEKEQTRRELAAGLYCSQCKRSKSKIERQTKKSFAEHLKEVRGRPIPMGPEAIAAEMARYDQRIAELARRYDERIARKSEALLRREQALKDDITRTNLRLADLHQDLRQAEAAFGNAVAEYRSATAQADADWHARHQLAVARLEARQGAGELRRTRQIQASKARLAKAIADREDQSIVDAADAALRALVAERKSARGQSAAQRAALEGRLSEDRRQRAAQRATEEAAVAELVRATTGGSYAPMGLQVAGAWSVAPASPTASLRSRRDAVLDTLDRIRSARSRDPDDDAVLTWANRAQRTYRAMQRAASRVREFAEQRARIAQNNLRRLRDAARGVARLVRDELGESAAQAAFEEAVSEGWENMTVSG
;
A
#
# COMPACT_ATOMS: atom_id res chain seq x y z
N MET A 1 -3.03 10.48 -19.29
CA MET A 1 -4.45 10.44 -19.70
C MET A 1 -4.68 10.31 -21.21
N HIS A 2 -3.66 10.37 -22.08
CA HIS A 2 -3.85 10.29 -23.54
C HIS A 2 -3.80 8.88 -24.16
N THR A 3 -3.34 7.85 -23.44
CA THR A 3 -3.20 6.49 -23.99
C THR A 3 -4.49 5.68 -24.01
N THR A 4 -5.47 6.01 -23.16
CA THR A 4 -6.76 5.30 -23.09
C THR A 4 -7.75 5.71 -24.18
N GLN A 5 -7.65 6.92 -24.74
CA GLN A 5 -8.54 7.36 -25.83
C GLN A 5 -8.13 6.80 -27.20
N ALA A 6 -6.83 6.58 -27.44
CA ALA A 6 -6.33 6.02 -28.70
C ALA A 6 -6.73 4.53 -28.90
N LEU A 7 -6.83 3.77 -27.82
CA LEU A 7 -7.18 2.35 -27.85
C LEU A 7 -8.67 2.10 -28.15
N VAL A 8 -9.55 3.03 -27.74
CA VAL A 8 -10.99 2.96 -28.03
C VAL A 8 -11.30 3.31 -29.48
N ALA A 9 -10.55 4.24 -30.09
CA ALA A 9 -10.74 4.63 -31.49
C ALA A 9 -10.29 3.53 -32.48
N PHE A 10 -9.24 2.78 -32.14
CA PHE A 10 -8.71 1.70 -33.00
C PHE A 10 -9.63 0.46 -33.05
N LEU A 11 -10.38 0.20 -31.98
CA LEU A 11 -11.36 -0.88 -31.91
C LEU A 11 -12.64 -0.61 -32.74
N LEU A 12 -12.93 0.64 -33.08
CA LEU A 12 -14.14 0.99 -33.85
C LEU A 12 -13.94 0.91 -35.37
N MET A 13 -12.71 1.00 -35.89
CA MET A 13 -12.45 1.05 -37.34
C MET A 13 -12.23 -0.30 -38.03
N SER A 14 -12.17 -1.42 -37.29
CA SER A 14 -12.05 -2.78 -37.87
C SER A 14 -13.39 -3.51 -38.08
N SER A 15 -14.51 -2.80 -37.89
CA SER A 15 -15.89 -3.33 -37.87
C SER A 15 -16.56 -3.53 -39.24
N GLY A 16 -15.79 -3.68 -40.33
CA GLY A 16 -16.32 -3.82 -41.69
C GLY A 16 -17.01 -5.17 -42.01
N ALA A 17 -17.09 -6.09 -41.04
CA ALA A 17 -17.82 -7.35 -41.18
C ALA A 17 -19.22 -7.25 -40.56
N VAL A 18 -20.22 -7.16 -41.43
CA VAL A 18 -21.64 -7.04 -41.14
C VAL A 18 -22.16 -8.20 -40.27
N ALA A 19 -22.48 -7.84 -39.02
CA ALA A 19 -23.70 -8.16 -38.28
C ALA A 19 -24.21 -9.63 -38.28
N LEU A 20 -23.63 -10.46 -37.42
CA LEU A 20 -24.33 -11.55 -36.72
C LEU A 20 -23.70 -11.80 -35.32
N ALA A 21 -23.17 -10.75 -34.69
CA ALA A 21 -22.81 -10.81 -33.28
C ALA A 21 -24.11 -11.04 -32.48
N PRO A 22 -24.20 -12.08 -31.64
CA PRO A 22 -25.40 -12.30 -30.85
C PRO A 22 -25.67 -11.05 -30.02
N ALA A 23 -26.89 -10.51 -30.11
CA ALA A 23 -27.36 -9.32 -29.38
C ALA A 23 -27.33 -9.46 -27.84
N SER A 24 -26.75 -10.54 -27.33
CA SER A 24 -26.54 -10.85 -25.91
C SER A 24 -25.08 -10.64 -25.47
N ALA A 25 -24.30 -9.81 -26.18
CA ALA A 25 -23.00 -9.38 -25.66
C ALA A 25 -23.22 -8.76 -24.27
N PRO A 26 -22.46 -9.17 -23.24
CA PRO A 26 -22.74 -8.79 -21.86
C PRO A 26 -22.64 -7.27 -21.74
N GLN A 27 -23.79 -6.62 -21.56
CA GLN A 27 -23.95 -5.16 -21.44
C GLN A 27 -23.27 -4.59 -20.18
N ASP A 28 -22.42 -5.35 -19.50
CA ASP A 28 -22.07 -5.09 -18.10
C ASP A 28 -20.59 -4.79 -17.85
N LEU A 29 -19.77 -4.64 -18.90
CA LEU A 29 -18.41 -4.08 -18.75
C LEU A 29 -18.44 -2.68 -18.08
N GLY A 30 -19.49 -1.90 -18.37
CA GLY A 30 -19.72 -0.61 -17.72
C GLY A 30 -19.91 -0.73 -16.21
N SER A 31 -20.66 -1.72 -15.74
CA SER A 31 -20.87 -1.94 -14.29
C SER A 31 -19.59 -2.43 -13.62
N LEU A 32 -18.81 -3.29 -14.29
CA LEU A 32 -17.54 -3.81 -13.76
C LEU A 32 -16.51 -2.69 -13.60
N HIS A 33 -16.43 -1.78 -14.57
CA HIS A 33 -15.63 -0.55 -14.45
C HIS A 33 -16.14 0.39 -13.34
N ALA A 34 -17.46 0.54 -13.18
CA ALA A 34 -18.03 1.34 -12.09
C ALA A 34 -17.68 0.76 -10.71
N ARG A 35 -17.80 -0.56 -10.52
CA ARG A 35 -17.44 -1.26 -9.28
C ARG A 35 -15.94 -1.17 -9.00
N SER A 36 -15.09 -1.34 -10.01
CA SER A 36 -13.64 -1.16 -9.89
C SER A 36 -13.26 0.26 -9.42
N ARG A 37 -13.88 1.30 -10.02
CA ARG A 37 -13.69 2.69 -9.57
C ARG A 37 -14.14 2.91 -8.13
N ALA A 38 -15.24 2.29 -7.71
CA ALA A 38 -15.72 2.39 -6.32
C ALA A 38 -14.71 1.80 -5.31
N VAL A 39 -14.10 0.65 -5.63
CA VAL A 39 -13.03 0.05 -4.80
C VAL A 39 -11.83 0.98 -4.70
N LEU A 40 -11.36 1.52 -5.83
CA LEU A 40 -10.23 2.45 -5.86
C LEU A 40 -10.50 3.73 -5.05
N ALA A 41 -11.69 4.32 -5.21
CA ALA A 41 -12.08 5.51 -4.45
C ALA A 41 -12.12 5.26 -2.93
N LYS A 42 -12.61 4.09 -2.49
CA LYS A 42 -12.60 3.73 -1.06
C LYS A 42 -11.17 3.56 -0.52
N ARG A 43 -10.26 2.96 -1.29
CA ARG A 43 -8.84 2.84 -0.89
C ARG A 43 -8.16 4.19 -0.76
N GLU A 44 -8.43 5.10 -1.69
CA GLU A 44 -7.91 6.48 -1.62
C GLU A 44 -8.45 7.21 -0.37
N ALA A 45 -9.74 7.06 -0.08
CA ALA A 45 -10.34 7.64 1.13
C ALA A 45 -9.70 7.10 2.43
N ILE A 46 -9.42 5.80 2.50
CA ILE A 46 -8.70 5.17 3.63
C ILE A 46 -7.29 5.74 3.75
N ALA A 47 -6.55 5.85 2.64
CA ALA A 47 -5.20 6.38 2.63
C ALA A 47 -5.16 7.82 3.17
N LYS A 48 -6.06 8.69 2.69
CA LYS A 48 -6.18 10.08 3.15
C LYS A 48 -6.50 10.17 4.65
N LEU A 49 -7.47 9.41 5.14
CA LEU A 49 -7.81 9.42 6.57
C LEU A 49 -6.70 8.86 7.46
N THR A 50 -5.92 7.91 6.95
CA THR A 50 -4.75 7.38 7.66
C THR A 50 -3.66 8.44 7.80
N GLU A 51 -3.41 9.21 6.73
CA GLU A 51 -2.50 10.35 6.76
C GLU A 51 -2.99 11.45 7.71
N ASP A 52 -4.27 11.83 7.64
CA ASP A 52 -4.89 12.81 8.54
C ASP A 52 -4.74 12.38 10.00
N ARG A 53 -5.00 11.09 10.31
CA ARG A 53 -4.80 10.52 11.65
C ARG A 53 -3.35 10.66 12.11
N ALA A 54 -2.39 10.31 11.25
CA ALA A 54 -0.96 10.40 11.57
C ALA A 54 -0.53 11.86 11.83
N THR A 55 -1.05 12.81 11.05
CA THR A 55 -0.80 14.24 11.23
C THR A 55 -1.38 14.75 12.55
N ARG A 56 -2.64 14.42 12.87
CA ARG A 56 -3.26 14.79 14.15
C ARG A 56 -2.52 14.20 15.35
N ALA A 57 -2.06 12.95 15.26
CA ALA A 57 -1.26 12.33 16.32
C ALA A 57 0.08 13.05 16.55
N ARG A 58 0.76 13.47 15.48
CA ARG A 58 1.98 14.30 15.57
C ARG A 58 1.69 15.64 16.23
N THR A 59 0.66 16.35 15.77
CA THR A 59 0.25 17.64 16.34
C THR A 59 -0.12 17.52 17.82
N LEU A 60 -0.79 16.44 18.23
CA LEU A 60 -1.06 16.15 19.65
C LEU A 60 0.25 16.03 20.43
N SER A 61 1.19 15.20 19.97
CA SER A 61 2.47 14.99 20.65
C SER A 61 3.27 16.29 20.78
N GLU A 62 3.32 17.10 19.73
CA GLU A 62 4.02 18.39 19.71
C GLU A 62 3.37 19.39 20.67
N THR A 63 2.04 19.53 20.60
CA THR A 63 1.28 20.44 21.45
C THR A 63 1.43 20.07 22.93
N MET A 64 1.35 18.79 23.27
CA MET A 64 1.54 18.32 24.65
C MET A 64 2.97 18.61 25.13
N SER A 65 3.97 18.31 24.29
CA SER A 65 5.39 18.55 24.63
C SER A 65 5.70 20.04 24.84
N GLN A 66 5.13 20.92 24.01
CA GLN A 66 5.29 22.37 24.18
C GLN A 66 4.70 22.83 25.50
N ARG A 67 3.47 22.41 25.81
CA ARG A 67 2.81 22.94 27.00
C ARG A 67 3.30 22.30 28.31
N PHE A 68 3.81 21.07 28.29
CA PHE A 68 4.53 20.52 29.44
C PHE A 68 5.80 21.33 29.76
N ARG A 69 6.50 21.84 28.73
CA ARG A 69 7.61 22.78 28.92
C ARG A 69 7.13 24.07 29.58
N GLU A 70 6.03 24.65 29.11
CA GLU A 70 5.47 25.87 29.73
C GLU A 70 5.10 25.67 31.21
N VAL A 71 4.55 24.50 31.59
CA VAL A 71 4.26 24.18 33.00
C VAL A 71 5.55 24.02 33.80
N GLY A 72 6.58 23.41 33.21
CA GLY A 72 7.92 23.32 33.80
C GLY A 72 8.55 24.70 34.02
N GLU A 73 8.45 25.60 33.05
CA GLU A 73 8.93 26.99 33.14
C GLU A 73 8.22 27.76 34.26
N LEU A 74 6.89 27.61 34.40
CA LEU A 74 6.15 28.23 35.50
C LEU A 74 6.56 27.71 36.88
N ARG A 75 6.91 26.42 36.99
CA ARG A 75 7.44 25.84 38.23
C ARG A 75 8.82 26.40 38.55
N ALA A 76 9.70 26.46 37.56
CA ALA A 76 11.03 27.06 37.73
C ALA A 76 10.94 28.54 38.12
N GLU A 77 10.03 29.30 37.50
CA GLU A 77 9.77 30.71 37.84
C GLU A 77 9.26 30.87 39.27
N ARG A 78 8.30 30.03 39.69
CA ARG A 78 7.80 29.98 41.07
C ARG A 78 8.94 29.77 42.05
N ASP A 79 9.72 28.71 41.86
CA ASP A 79 10.77 28.31 42.80
C ASP A 79 11.88 29.38 42.88
N SER A 80 12.24 29.97 41.74
CA SER A 80 13.15 31.11 41.68
C SER A 80 12.63 32.32 42.47
N LYS A 81 11.37 32.72 42.27
CA LYS A 81 10.80 33.90 42.94
C LYS A 81 10.56 33.69 44.44
N VAL A 82 10.20 32.47 44.83
CA VAL A 82 10.09 32.08 46.24
C VAL A 82 11.47 32.11 46.90
N ALA A 83 12.52 31.58 46.24
CA ALA A 83 13.88 31.61 46.75
C ALA A 83 14.42 33.04 46.89
N GLU A 84 14.16 33.92 45.91
CA GLU A 84 14.51 35.35 45.98
C GLU A 84 13.89 36.04 47.20
N LEU A 85 12.59 35.83 47.45
CA LEU A 85 11.90 36.41 48.60
C LEU A 85 12.38 35.82 49.93
N ALA A 86 12.69 34.53 49.98
CA ALA A 86 13.25 33.89 51.17
C ALA A 86 14.65 34.43 51.50
N ALA A 87 15.49 34.67 50.49
CA ALA A 87 16.78 35.32 50.67
C ALA A 87 16.63 36.77 51.16
N GLU A 88 15.66 37.52 50.61
CA GLU A 88 15.34 38.88 51.08
C GLU A 88 14.85 38.89 52.53
N LYS A 89 14.02 37.91 52.93
CA LYS A 89 13.56 37.73 54.31
C LYS A 89 14.76 37.56 55.25
N GLU A 90 15.68 36.65 54.93
CA GLU A 90 16.83 36.37 55.78
C GLU A 90 17.82 37.54 55.84
N GLN A 91 18.06 38.23 54.73
CA GLN A 91 18.86 39.46 54.71
C GLN A 91 18.24 40.55 55.58
N THR A 92 16.93 40.76 55.45
CA THR A 92 16.20 41.75 56.25
C THR A 92 16.25 41.40 57.74
N ARG A 93 16.10 40.11 58.10
CA ARG A 93 16.23 39.64 59.49
C ARG A 93 17.58 40.03 60.09
N ARG A 94 18.67 39.79 59.37
CA ARG A 94 20.04 40.13 59.81
C ARG A 94 20.23 41.63 59.97
N GLU A 95 19.73 42.42 59.02
CA GLU A 95 19.80 43.89 59.08
C GLU A 95 19.03 44.47 60.27
N LEU A 96 17.82 43.97 60.52
CA LEU A 96 17.00 44.42 61.64
C LEU A 96 17.63 44.07 63.00
N ALA A 97 18.21 42.87 63.13
CA ALA A 97 18.93 42.43 64.32
C ALA A 97 20.23 43.21 64.57
N ALA A 98 20.94 43.58 63.50
CA ALA A 98 22.19 44.36 63.56
C ALA A 98 21.98 45.88 63.77
N GLY A 99 20.73 46.35 63.86
CA GLY A 99 20.42 47.77 64.01
C GLY A 99 20.57 48.61 62.75
N LEU A 100 20.58 47.97 61.58
CA LEU A 100 20.60 48.64 60.28
C LEU A 100 19.18 49.04 59.83
N TYR A 101 18.51 49.79 60.71
CA TYR A 101 17.12 50.21 60.57
C TYR A 101 16.97 51.68 60.95
N CYS A 102 16.32 52.48 60.10
CA CYS A 102 16.21 53.94 60.32
C CYS A 102 15.13 54.27 61.35
N SER A 103 15.51 55.02 62.40
CA SER A 103 14.59 55.43 63.47
C SER A 103 13.41 56.28 63.00
N GLN A 104 13.57 57.05 61.92
CA GLN A 104 12.55 57.97 61.41
C GLN A 104 11.60 57.30 60.41
N CYS A 105 12.14 56.69 59.35
CA CYS A 105 11.32 56.15 58.27
C CYS A 105 10.92 54.68 58.47
N LYS A 106 11.43 54.01 59.51
CA LYS A 106 11.06 52.65 59.88
C LYS A 106 11.29 51.63 58.74
N ARG A 107 12.41 51.77 58.02
CA ARG A 107 12.83 50.87 56.93
C ARG A 107 14.22 50.29 57.19
N SER A 108 14.43 49.04 56.79
CA SER A 108 15.75 48.38 56.79
C SER A 108 16.69 48.98 55.75
N LYS A 109 17.99 48.81 55.95
CA LYS A 109 19.06 49.24 55.05
C LYS A 109 18.78 48.82 53.60
N SER A 110 18.59 47.54 53.33
CA SER A 110 18.36 47.03 51.96
C SER A 110 17.14 47.64 51.30
N LYS A 111 16.06 47.85 52.06
CA LYS A 111 14.83 48.46 51.55
C LYS A 111 15.06 49.92 51.14
N ILE A 112 15.83 50.67 51.93
CA ILE A 112 16.21 52.05 51.63
C ILE A 112 17.07 52.09 50.38
N GLU A 113 18.19 51.36 50.36
CA GLU A 113 19.15 51.37 49.25
C GLU A 113 18.50 50.96 47.92
N ARG A 114 17.57 50.00 47.96
CA ARG A 114 16.84 49.56 46.77
C ARG A 114 15.86 50.62 46.24
N GLN A 115 15.12 51.30 47.13
CA GLN A 115 14.06 52.25 46.79
C GLN A 115 14.59 53.64 46.45
N THR A 116 15.52 54.17 47.24
CA THR A 116 16.02 55.54 47.09
C THR A 116 17.24 55.61 46.19
N LYS A 117 17.90 54.47 45.90
CA LYS A 117 19.20 54.40 45.21
C LYS A 117 20.32 55.19 45.92
N LYS A 118 20.13 55.52 47.20
CA LYS A 118 21.12 56.18 48.07
C LYS A 118 21.66 55.19 49.08
N SER A 119 22.91 55.39 49.53
CA SER A 119 23.46 54.57 50.62
C SER A 119 22.67 54.76 51.92
N PHE A 120 22.64 53.75 52.79
CA PHE A 120 21.95 53.87 54.09
C PHE A 120 22.45 55.04 54.94
N ALA A 121 23.77 55.31 54.91
CA ALA A 121 24.37 56.43 55.64
C ALA A 121 23.91 57.79 55.10
N GLU A 122 23.85 57.94 53.77
CA GLU A 122 23.36 59.15 53.12
C GLU A 122 21.88 59.40 53.46
N HIS A 123 21.06 58.34 53.40
CA HIS A 123 19.65 58.42 53.79
C HIS A 123 19.48 58.87 55.24
N LEU A 124 20.26 58.31 56.18
CA LEU A 124 20.20 58.70 57.60
C LEU A 124 20.54 60.18 57.81
N LYS A 125 21.52 60.72 57.08
CA LYS A 125 21.86 62.15 57.13
C LYS A 125 20.71 63.02 56.64
N GLU A 126 20.12 62.63 55.50
CA GLU A 126 19.03 63.37 54.86
C GLU A 126 17.78 63.45 55.76
N VAL A 127 17.35 62.32 56.31
CA VAL A 127 16.15 62.27 57.17
C VAL A 127 16.42 62.59 58.64
N ARG A 128 17.68 62.95 58.97
CA ARG A 128 18.16 63.14 60.36
C ARG A 128 17.82 61.95 61.26
N GLY A 129 17.91 60.74 60.70
CA GLY A 129 17.63 59.49 61.39
C GLY A 129 18.87 58.92 62.09
N ARG A 130 18.64 57.93 62.95
CA ARG A 130 19.69 57.13 63.59
C ARG A 130 19.45 55.64 63.33
N PRO A 131 20.51 54.83 63.18
CA PRO A 131 20.38 53.38 63.13
C PRO A 131 19.98 52.86 64.52
N ILE A 132 18.92 52.05 64.59
CA ILE A 132 18.47 51.44 65.85
C ILE A 132 18.19 49.95 65.65
N PRO A 133 18.57 49.06 66.58
CA PRO A 133 18.10 47.68 66.60
C PRO A 133 16.58 47.66 66.75
N MET A 134 15.93 46.79 65.97
CA MET A 134 14.52 46.52 66.13
C MET A 134 14.30 45.54 67.27
N GLY A 135 13.27 45.75 68.09
CA GLY A 135 12.91 44.80 69.15
C GLY A 135 12.52 43.42 68.60
N PRO A 136 12.75 42.33 69.35
CA PRO A 136 12.53 40.96 68.85
C PRO A 136 11.09 40.71 68.39
N GLU A 137 10.09 41.28 69.08
CA GLU A 137 8.68 41.16 68.69
C GLU A 137 8.38 41.83 67.35
N ALA A 138 8.96 43.02 67.11
CA ALA A 138 8.79 43.72 65.84
C ALA A 138 9.52 43.01 64.69
N ILE A 139 10.68 42.39 64.96
CA ILE A 139 11.35 41.52 63.98
C ILE A 139 10.46 40.32 63.64
N ALA A 140 9.89 39.65 64.64
CA ALA A 140 9.00 38.51 64.44
C ALA A 140 7.77 38.90 63.61
N ALA A 141 7.16 40.06 63.89
CA ALA A 141 6.03 40.58 63.12
C ALA A 141 6.40 40.85 61.66
N GLU A 142 7.56 41.44 61.38
CA GLU A 142 8.00 41.69 59.99
C GLU A 142 8.36 40.38 59.27
N MET A 143 8.95 39.40 59.95
CA MET A 143 9.21 38.07 59.38
C MET A 143 7.91 37.33 59.03
N ALA A 144 6.89 37.42 59.88
CA ALA A 144 5.57 36.85 59.60
C ALA A 144 4.93 37.48 58.35
N ARG A 145 5.13 38.78 58.10
CA ARG A 145 4.67 39.42 56.84
C ARG A 145 5.40 38.88 55.62
N TYR A 146 6.70 38.60 55.71
CA TYR A 146 7.44 37.94 54.62
C TYR A 146 6.92 36.53 54.37
N ASP A 147 6.63 35.76 55.43
CA ASP A 147 6.05 34.41 55.30
C ASP A 147 4.69 34.44 54.62
N GLN A 148 3.83 35.39 54.99
CA GLN A 148 2.54 35.61 54.30
C GLN A 148 2.74 35.93 52.82
N ARG A 149 3.69 36.82 52.47
CA ARG A 149 3.99 37.19 51.08
C ARG A 149 4.53 36.00 50.26
N ILE A 150 5.41 35.20 50.84
CA ILE A 150 5.95 33.99 50.20
C ILE A 150 4.82 32.98 49.96
N ALA A 151 4.00 32.71 50.97
CA ALA A 151 2.87 31.79 50.87
C ALA A 151 1.85 32.26 49.81
N GLU A 152 1.52 33.55 49.80
CA GLU A 152 0.61 34.12 48.81
C GLU A 152 1.18 34.01 47.39
N LEU A 153 2.47 34.33 47.20
CA LEU A 153 3.11 34.22 45.89
C LEU A 153 3.13 32.78 45.39
N ALA A 154 3.53 31.84 46.25
CA ALA A 154 3.53 30.41 45.92
C ALA A 154 2.12 29.95 45.52
N ARG A 155 1.09 30.31 46.30
CA ARG A 155 -0.31 29.98 46.00
C ARG A 155 -0.75 30.51 44.63
N ARG A 156 -0.42 31.77 44.30
CA ARG A 156 -0.76 32.37 42.99
C ARG A 156 -0.14 31.59 41.83
N TYR A 157 1.11 31.14 41.95
CA TYR A 157 1.75 30.29 40.94
C TYR A 157 1.12 28.90 40.89
N ASP A 158 0.82 28.29 42.03
CA ASP A 158 0.20 26.97 42.11
C ASP A 158 -1.18 26.98 41.44
N GLU A 159 -1.99 28.03 41.66
CA GLU A 159 -3.26 28.24 40.94
C GLU A 159 -3.08 28.42 39.43
N ARG A 160 -2.03 29.14 38.98
CA ARG A 160 -1.71 29.30 37.54
C ARG A 160 -1.31 27.95 36.92
N ILE A 161 -0.46 27.19 37.61
CA ILE A 161 -0.01 25.85 37.19
C ILE A 161 -1.18 24.88 37.15
N ALA A 162 -2.06 24.89 38.15
CA ALA A 162 -3.25 24.05 38.21
C ALA A 162 -4.19 24.36 37.04
N ARG A 163 -4.52 25.63 36.80
CA ARG A 163 -5.36 26.05 35.65
C ARG A 163 -4.76 25.62 34.31
N LYS A 164 -3.46 25.81 34.11
CA LYS A 164 -2.78 25.35 32.88
C LYS A 164 -2.82 23.82 32.75
N SER A 165 -2.52 23.10 33.83
CA SER A 165 -2.54 21.62 33.86
C SER A 165 -3.94 21.06 33.57
N GLU A 166 -4.99 21.66 34.12
CA GLU A 166 -6.36 21.25 33.84
C GLU A 166 -6.74 21.52 32.37
N ALA A 167 -6.37 22.69 31.84
CA ALA A 167 -6.59 23.01 30.43
C ALA A 167 -5.80 22.07 29.48
N LEU A 168 -4.68 21.50 29.94
CA LEU A 168 -3.96 20.44 29.23
C LEU A 168 -4.75 19.14 29.18
N LEU A 169 -5.19 18.66 30.34
CA LEU A 169 -5.92 17.41 30.45
C LEU A 169 -7.21 17.45 29.60
N ARG A 170 -7.95 18.57 29.65
CA ARG A 170 -9.16 18.75 28.81
C ARG A 170 -8.84 18.68 27.32
N ARG A 171 -7.74 19.31 26.89
CA ARG A 171 -7.33 19.31 25.47
C ARG A 171 -6.79 17.95 25.02
N GLU A 172 -6.04 17.26 25.88
CA GLU A 172 -5.57 15.91 25.63
C GLU A 172 -6.76 14.96 25.45
N GLN A 173 -7.76 15.05 26.32
CA GLN A 173 -8.98 14.24 26.21
C GLN A 173 -9.72 14.52 24.90
N ALA A 174 -9.95 15.80 24.56
CA ALA A 174 -10.61 16.16 23.31
C ALA A 174 -9.89 15.62 22.06
N LEU A 175 -8.55 15.63 22.05
CA LEU A 175 -7.75 15.09 20.95
C LEU A 175 -7.78 13.55 20.92
N LYS A 176 -7.78 12.89 22.08
CA LYS A 176 -7.98 11.42 22.18
C LYS A 176 -9.34 11.03 21.63
N ASP A 177 -10.40 11.75 21.99
CA ASP A 177 -11.75 11.51 21.49
C ASP A 177 -11.82 11.69 19.96
N ASP A 178 -11.15 12.71 19.43
CA ASP A 178 -11.08 12.94 17.98
C ASP A 178 -10.33 11.83 17.21
N ILE A 179 -9.22 11.34 17.78
CA ILE A 179 -8.50 10.18 17.25
C ILE A 179 -9.40 8.94 17.27
N THR A 180 -10.11 8.70 18.37
CA THR A 180 -11.06 7.59 18.51
C THR A 180 -12.15 7.66 17.45
N ARG A 181 -12.78 8.83 17.23
CA ARG A 181 -13.77 9.03 16.16
C ARG A 181 -13.19 8.75 14.77
N THR A 182 -11.95 9.16 14.53
CA THR A 182 -11.26 8.90 13.26
C THR A 182 -10.99 7.39 13.07
N ASN A 183 -10.67 6.67 14.14
CA ASN A 183 -10.47 5.22 14.09
C ASN A 183 -11.77 4.47 13.78
N LEU A 184 -12.90 4.90 14.36
CA LEU A 184 -14.21 4.34 14.04
C LEU A 184 -14.55 4.54 12.56
N ARG A 185 -14.37 5.76 12.02
CA ARG A 185 -14.56 6.03 10.58
C ARG A 185 -13.66 5.18 9.68
N LEU A 186 -12.41 4.96 10.07
CA LEU A 186 -11.49 4.08 9.35
C LEU A 186 -11.99 2.63 9.36
N ALA A 187 -12.48 2.14 10.50
CA ALA A 187 -13.04 0.80 10.61
C ALA A 187 -14.26 0.61 9.69
N ASP A 188 -15.17 1.59 9.68
CA ASP A 188 -16.35 1.60 8.80
C ASP A 188 -15.92 1.57 7.32
N LEU A 189 -14.96 2.41 6.92
CA LEU A 189 -14.45 2.44 5.54
C LEU A 189 -13.76 1.13 5.13
N HIS A 190 -13.05 0.47 6.06
CA HIS A 190 -12.48 -0.85 5.80
C HIS A 190 -13.54 -1.93 5.62
N GLN A 191 -14.63 -1.87 6.37
CA GLN A 191 -15.78 -2.77 6.17
C GLN A 191 -16.43 -2.54 4.81
N ASP A 192 -16.69 -1.27 4.48
CA ASP A 192 -17.19 -0.83 3.18
C ASP A 192 -16.31 -1.27 2.01
N LEU A 193 -14.98 -1.18 2.16
CA LEU A 193 -14.03 -1.63 1.15
C LEU A 193 -14.14 -3.15 0.96
N ARG A 194 -14.20 -3.93 2.04
CA ARG A 194 -14.36 -5.39 1.97
C ARG A 194 -15.64 -5.78 1.24
N GLN A 195 -16.75 -5.09 1.52
CA GLN A 195 -18.02 -5.31 0.82
C GLN A 195 -17.92 -4.96 -0.67
N ALA A 196 -17.27 -3.84 -1.01
CA ALA A 196 -17.07 -3.44 -2.41
C ALA A 196 -16.15 -4.42 -3.17
N GLU A 197 -15.09 -4.92 -2.53
CA GLU A 197 -14.18 -5.93 -3.09
C GLU A 197 -14.91 -7.25 -3.33
N ALA A 198 -15.74 -7.70 -2.37
CA ALA A 198 -16.57 -8.90 -2.55
C ALA A 198 -17.58 -8.73 -3.70
N ALA A 199 -18.27 -7.59 -3.77
CA ALA A 199 -19.22 -7.28 -4.84
C ALA A 199 -18.55 -7.18 -6.21
N PHE A 200 -17.31 -6.68 -6.28
CA PHE A 200 -16.50 -6.67 -7.51
C PHE A 200 -16.07 -8.09 -7.89
N GLY A 201 -15.61 -8.90 -6.93
CA GLY A 201 -15.23 -10.29 -7.14
C GLY A 201 -16.37 -11.14 -7.71
N ASN A 202 -17.58 -11.01 -7.14
CA ASN A 202 -18.77 -11.68 -7.64
C ASN A 202 -19.12 -11.26 -9.08
N ALA A 203 -19.06 -9.96 -9.39
CA ALA A 203 -19.31 -9.47 -10.75
C ALA A 203 -18.30 -10.01 -11.78
N VAL A 204 -17.02 -10.12 -11.39
CA VAL A 204 -16.00 -10.73 -12.25
C VAL A 204 -16.29 -12.21 -12.49
N ALA A 205 -16.75 -12.94 -11.47
CA ALA A 205 -17.12 -14.34 -11.60
C ALA A 205 -18.34 -14.54 -12.52
N GLU A 206 -19.39 -13.73 -12.34
CA GLU A 206 -20.58 -13.69 -13.21
C GLU A 206 -20.20 -13.39 -14.66
N TYR A 207 -19.37 -12.37 -14.89
CA TYR A 207 -18.88 -12.03 -16.23
C TYR A 207 -18.15 -13.20 -16.88
N ARG A 208 -17.23 -13.86 -16.14
CA ARG A 208 -16.49 -15.03 -16.65
C ARG A 208 -17.42 -16.19 -17.00
N SER A 209 -18.42 -16.47 -16.15
CA SER A 209 -19.42 -17.50 -16.41
C SER A 209 -20.24 -17.18 -17.67
N ALA A 210 -20.67 -15.93 -17.84
CA ALA A 210 -21.40 -15.48 -19.02
C ALA A 210 -20.55 -15.60 -20.30
N THR A 211 -19.27 -15.24 -20.25
CA THR A 211 -18.36 -15.41 -21.41
C THR A 211 -18.11 -16.87 -21.75
N ALA A 212 -17.97 -17.74 -20.74
CA ALA A 212 -17.78 -19.17 -20.95
C ALA A 212 -19.03 -19.82 -21.59
N GLN A 213 -20.23 -19.42 -21.15
CA GLN A 213 -21.48 -19.88 -21.76
C GLN A 213 -21.63 -19.39 -23.20
N ALA A 214 -21.31 -18.12 -23.47
CA ALA A 214 -21.36 -17.57 -24.82
C ALA A 214 -20.40 -18.30 -25.79
N ASP A 215 -19.19 -18.64 -25.32
CA ASP A 215 -18.23 -19.46 -26.06
C ASP A 215 -18.78 -20.88 -26.35
N ALA A 216 -19.37 -21.53 -25.34
CA ALA A 216 -19.96 -22.85 -25.49
C ALA A 216 -21.13 -22.85 -26.51
N ASP A 217 -22.02 -21.85 -26.43
CA ASP A 217 -23.12 -21.67 -27.36
C ASP A 217 -22.63 -21.42 -28.79
N TRP A 218 -21.57 -20.60 -28.94
CA TRP A 218 -20.95 -20.36 -30.24
C TRP A 218 -20.38 -21.65 -30.84
N HIS A 219 -19.65 -22.44 -30.04
CA HIS A 219 -19.12 -23.73 -30.47
C HIS A 219 -20.23 -24.71 -30.88
N ALA A 220 -21.32 -24.78 -30.11
CA ALA A 220 -22.46 -25.63 -30.45
C ALA A 220 -23.12 -25.22 -31.77
N ARG A 221 -23.33 -23.91 -31.99
CA ARG A 221 -23.86 -23.39 -33.28
C ARG A 221 -22.93 -23.68 -34.44
N HIS A 222 -21.62 -23.54 -34.23
CA HIS A 222 -20.61 -23.84 -35.24
C HIS A 222 -20.62 -25.32 -35.61
N GLN A 223 -20.64 -26.23 -34.63
CA GLN A 223 -20.74 -27.67 -34.85
C GLN A 223 -22.03 -28.05 -35.62
N LEU A 224 -23.17 -27.46 -35.25
CA LEU A 224 -24.42 -27.66 -35.98
C LEU A 224 -24.33 -27.16 -37.43
N ALA A 225 -23.69 -26.03 -37.66
CA ALA A 225 -23.47 -25.50 -39.00
C ALA A 225 -22.57 -26.41 -39.83
N VAL A 226 -21.48 -26.93 -39.26
CA VAL A 226 -20.59 -27.92 -39.88
C VAL A 226 -21.37 -29.19 -40.23
N ALA A 227 -22.11 -29.76 -39.29
CA ALA A 227 -22.92 -30.96 -39.51
C ALA A 227 -23.96 -30.75 -40.64
N ARG A 228 -24.58 -29.57 -40.72
CA ARG A 228 -25.50 -29.21 -41.82
C ARG A 228 -24.79 -29.13 -43.17
N LEU A 229 -23.56 -28.61 -43.22
CA LEU A 229 -22.77 -28.56 -44.44
C LEU A 229 -22.37 -29.97 -44.90
N GLU A 230 -21.91 -30.81 -43.98
CA GLU A 230 -21.58 -32.22 -44.26
C GLU A 230 -22.79 -32.99 -44.76
N ALA A 231 -23.96 -32.84 -44.13
CA ALA A 231 -25.20 -33.45 -44.59
C ALA A 231 -25.61 -33.00 -46.00
N ARG A 232 -25.44 -31.71 -46.33
CA ARG A 232 -25.68 -31.19 -47.69
C ARG A 232 -24.70 -31.75 -48.71
N GLN A 233 -23.42 -31.87 -48.35
CA GLN A 233 -22.41 -32.48 -49.22
C GLN A 233 -22.70 -33.96 -49.49
N GLY A 234 -23.01 -34.74 -48.44
CA GLY A 234 -23.40 -36.14 -48.57
C GLY A 234 -24.67 -36.33 -49.42
N ALA A 235 -25.69 -35.48 -49.23
CA ALA A 235 -26.89 -35.49 -50.07
C ALA A 235 -26.59 -35.13 -51.54
N GLY A 236 -25.68 -34.19 -51.78
CA GLY A 236 -25.19 -33.84 -53.13
C GLY A 236 -24.44 -34.98 -53.80
N GLU A 237 -23.60 -35.70 -53.05
CA GLU A 237 -22.91 -36.90 -53.55
C GLU A 237 -23.89 -38.02 -53.90
N LEU A 238 -24.87 -38.30 -53.03
CA LEU A 238 -25.95 -39.28 -53.27
C LEU A 238 -26.78 -38.95 -54.52
N ARG A 239 -27.09 -37.66 -54.75
CA ARG A 239 -27.83 -37.22 -55.94
C ARG A 239 -27.02 -37.47 -57.21
N ARG A 240 -25.71 -37.21 -57.19
CA ARG A 240 -24.80 -37.46 -58.31
C ARG A 240 -24.63 -38.97 -58.60
N THR A 241 -24.52 -39.82 -57.59
CA THR A 241 -24.44 -41.29 -57.80
C THR A 241 -25.71 -41.85 -58.41
N ARG A 242 -26.89 -41.42 -57.95
CA ARG A 242 -28.18 -41.82 -58.56
C ARG A 242 -28.27 -41.37 -60.03
N GLN A 243 -27.82 -40.15 -60.33
CA GLN A 243 -27.79 -39.66 -61.72
C GLN A 243 -26.83 -40.47 -62.60
N ILE A 244 -25.64 -40.81 -62.09
CA ILE A 244 -24.68 -41.67 -62.81
C ILE A 244 -25.28 -43.06 -63.05
N GLN A 245 -25.93 -43.68 -62.06
CA GLN A 245 -26.57 -44.98 -62.25
C GLN A 245 -27.74 -44.93 -63.23
N ALA A 246 -28.55 -43.87 -63.20
CA ALA A 246 -29.61 -43.65 -64.18
C ALA A 246 -29.04 -43.46 -65.59
N SER A 247 -27.96 -42.69 -65.75
CA SER A 247 -27.27 -42.52 -67.04
C SER A 247 -26.66 -43.85 -67.54
N LYS A 248 -26.05 -44.64 -66.65
CA LYS A 248 -25.55 -45.98 -66.97
C LYS A 248 -26.67 -46.93 -67.40
N ALA A 249 -27.82 -46.91 -66.73
CA ALA A 249 -28.97 -47.72 -67.10
C ALA A 249 -29.55 -47.32 -68.47
N ARG A 250 -29.60 -46.01 -68.77
CA ARG A 250 -30.00 -45.51 -70.09
C ARG A 250 -29.01 -45.94 -71.20
N LEU A 251 -27.71 -45.87 -70.91
CA LEU A 251 -26.66 -46.33 -71.82
C LEU A 251 -26.72 -47.84 -72.05
N ALA A 252 -26.86 -48.64 -70.98
CA ALA A 252 -27.01 -50.09 -71.09
C ALA A 252 -28.26 -50.49 -71.88
N LYS A 253 -29.37 -49.77 -71.70
CA LYS A 253 -30.58 -49.95 -72.50
C LYS A 253 -30.36 -49.57 -73.97
N ALA A 254 -29.71 -48.43 -74.24
CA ALA A 254 -29.41 -48.00 -75.61
C ALA A 254 -28.45 -48.96 -76.35
N ILE A 255 -27.54 -49.61 -75.62
CA ILE A 255 -26.65 -50.65 -76.14
C ILE A 255 -27.43 -51.96 -76.37
N ALA A 256 -28.36 -52.33 -75.49
CA ALA A 256 -29.21 -53.51 -75.68
C ALA A 256 -30.20 -53.35 -76.85
N ASP A 257 -30.66 -52.13 -77.12
CA ASP A 257 -31.64 -51.83 -78.18
C ASP A 257 -31.01 -51.64 -79.58
N ARG A 258 -29.68 -51.65 -79.72
CA ARG A 258 -28.97 -51.50 -81.02
C ARG A 258 -27.69 -52.35 -81.10
N GLU A 259 -27.67 -53.33 -81.99
CA GLU A 259 -26.47 -54.10 -82.38
C GLU A 259 -25.53 -53.30 -83.29
N ASP A 260 -25.06 -52.13 -82.83
CA ASP A 260 -24.21 -51.25 -83.63
C ASP A 260 -22.98 -50.79 -82.85
N GLN A 261 -21.82 -51.37 -83.21
CA GLN A 261 -20.54 -51.22 -82.50
C GLN A 261 -20.06 -49.76 -82.38
N SER A 262 -20.49 -48.90 -83.31
CA SER A 262 -20.17 -47.46 -83.30
C SER A 262 -20.74 -46.69 -82.10
N ILE A 263 -21.85 -47.18 -81.52
CA ILE A 263 -22.48 -46.59 -80.32
C ILE A 263 -21.70 -46.97 -79.06
N VAL A 264 -21.10 -48.16 -79.04
CA VAL A 264 -20.26 -48.63 -77.93
C VAL A 264 -19.00 -47.77 -77.82
N ASP A 265 -18.34 -47.46 -78.94
CA ASP A 265 -17.14 -46.61 -78.97
C ASP A 265 -17.45 -45.15 -78.56
N ALA A 266 -18.58 -44.61 -79.01
CA ALA A 266 -19.05 -43.27 -78.59
C ALA A 266 -19.42 -43.22 -77.10
N ALA A 267 -20.03 -44.28 -76.57
CA ALA A 267 -20.34 -44.42 -75.14
C ALA A 267 -19.06 -44.50 -74.30
N ASP A 268 -18.05 -45.23 -74.77
CA ASP A 268 -16.78 -45.40 -74.05
C ASP A 268 -15.96 -44.10 -74.05
N ALA A 269 -15.98 -43.35 -75.16
CA ALA A 269 -15.42 -41.99 -75.23
C ALA A 269 -16.13 -41.01 -74.29
N ALA A 270 -17.47 -41.03 -74.25
CA ALA A 270 -18.26 -40.20 -73.33
C ALA A 270 -17.99 -40.56 -71.85
N LEU A 271 -17.80 -41.86 -71.54
CA LEU A 271 -17.46 -42.31 -70.20
C LEU A 271 -16.06 -41.81 -69.78
N ARG A 272 -15.07 -41.87 -70.68
CA ARG A 272 -13.71 -41.32 -70.41
C ARG A 272 -13.74 -39.81 -70.19
N ALA A 273 -14.50 -39.07 -71.00
CA ALA A 273 -14.68 -37.62 -70.81
C ALA A 273 -15.32 -37.29 -69.45
N LEU A 274 -16.38 -37.99 -69.06
CA LEU A 274 -17.02 -37.83 -67.74
C LEU A 274 -16.08 -38.20 -66.57
N VAL A 275 -15.22 -39.22 -66.73
CA VAL A 275 -14.21 -39.59 -65.73
C VAL A 275 -13.11 -38.53 -65.61
N ALA A 276 -12.67 -37.93 -66.72
CA ALA A 276 -11.69 -36.85 -66.73
C ALA A 276 -12.25 -35.57 -66.10
N GLU A 277 -13.49 -35.19 -66.44
CA GLU A 277 -14.20 -34.06 -65.84
C GLU A 277 -14.39 -34.28 -64.32
N ARG A 278 -14.71 -35.51 -63.89
CA ARG A 278 -14.80 -35.86 -62.47
C ARG A 278 -13.45 -35.78 -61.74
N LYS A 279 -12.33 -36.13 -62.38
CA LYS A 279 -10.98 -35.94 -61.83
C LYS A 279 -10.66 -34.44 -61.67
N SER A 280 -10.96 -33.63 -62.68
CA SER A 280 -10.79 -32.16 -62.63
C SER A 280 -11.63 -31.51 -61.53
N ALA A 281 -12.93 -31.86 -61.43
CA ALA A 281 -13.83 -31.36 -60.39
C ALA A 281 -13.41 -31.78 -58.98
N ARG A 282 -12.83 -32.99 -58.81
CA ARG A 282 -12.23 -33.40 -57.52
C ARG A 282 -11.03 -32.55 -57.15
N GLY A 283 -10.15 -32.24 -58.11
CA GLY A 283 -9.00 -31.34 -57.92
C GLY A 283 -9.43 -29.92 -57.51
N GLN A 284 -10.44 -29.36 -58.18
CA GLN A 284 -11.00 -28.05 -57.82
C GLN A 284 -11.66 -28.06 -56.43
N SER A 285 -12.36 -29.14 -56.05
CA SER A 285 -12.94 -29.28 -54.70
C SER A 285 -11.89 -29.43 -53.60
N ALA A 286 -10.73 -30.01 -53.91
CA ALA A 286 -9.61 -30.15 -52.98
C ALA A 286 -8.92 -28.80 -52.78
N ALA A 287 -8.70 -28.04 -53.85
CA ALA A 287 -8.16 -26.68 -53.78
C ALA A 287 -9.09 -25.72 -53.02
N GLN A 288 -10.41 -25.81 -53.22
CA GLN A 288 -11.38 -25.02 -52.47
C GLN A 288 -11.41 -25.40 -50.98
N ARG A 289 -11.29 -26.69 -50.64
CA ARG A 289 -11.16 -27.15 -49.25
C ARG A 289 -9.89 -26.63 -48.59
N ALA A 290 -8.74 -26.74 -49.26
CA ALA A 290 -7.48 -26.21 -48.75
C ALA A 290 -7.52 -24.69 -48.53
N ALA A 291 -8.16 -23.94 -49.45
CA ALA A 291 -8.34 -22.50 -49.30
C ALA A 291 -9.27 -22.14 -48.12
N LEU A 292 -10.33 -22.92 -47.90
CA LEU A 292 -11.25 -22.71 -46.78
C LEU A 292 -10.61 -23.06 -45.43
N GLU A 293 -9.85 -24.16 -45.37
CA GLU A 293 -9.04 -24.54 -44.20
C GLU A 293 -7.97 -23.48 -43.88
N GLY A 294 -7.31 -22.93 -44.92
CA GLY A 294 -6.38 -21.81 -44.77
C GLY A 294 -7.05 -20.59 -44.11
N ARG A 295 -8.22 -20.17 -44.61
CA ARG A 295 -8.98 -19.05 -44.03
C ARG A 295 -9.45 -19.32 -42.59
N LEU A 296 -9.90 -20.54 -42.30
CA LEU A 296 -10.28 -20.93 -40.94
C LEU A 296 -9.09 -20.98 -39.99
N SER A 297 -7.91 -21.41 -40.47
CA SER A 297 -6.68 -21.39 -39.68
C SER A 297 -6.23 -19.97 -39.35
N GLU A 298 -6.38 -19.04 -40.29
CA GLU A 298 -6.07 -17.63 -40.11
C GLU A 298 -7.03 -16.96 -39.12
N ASP A 299 -8.34 -17.20 -39.25
CA ASP A 299 -9.35 -16.68 -38.30
C ASP A 299 -9.12 -17.22 -36.87
N ARG A 300 -8.72 -18.50 -36.74
CA ARG A 300 -8.32 -19.08 -35.43
C ARG A 300 -7.11 -18.37 -34.83
N ARG A 301 -6.09 -18.06 -35.64
CA ARG A 301 -4.90 -17.32 -35.16
C ARG A 301 -5.26 -15.90 -34.73
N GLN A 302 -6.08 -15.19 -35.51
CA GLN A 302 -6.50 -13.83 -35.19
C GLN A 302 -7.32 -13.77 -33.89
N ARG A 303 -8.25 -14.70 -33.69
CA ARG A 303 -9.02 -14.80 -32.45
C ARG A 303 -8.17 -15.20 -31.24
N ALA A 304 -7.21 -16.12 -31.42
CA ALA A 304 -6.27 -16.47 -30.35
C ALA A 304 -5.41 -15.26 -29.93
N ALA A 305 -4.97 -14.45 -30.90
CA ALA A 305 -4.25 -13.20 -30.63
C ALA A 305 -5.14 -12.18 -29.90
N GLN A 306 -6.39 -12.00 -30.31
CA GLN A 306 -7.36 -11.15 -29.61
C GLN A 306 -7.59 -11.60 -28.17
N ARG A 307 -7.81 -12.90 -27.93
CA ARG A 307 -7.95 -13.47 -26.58
C ARG A 307 -6.72 -13.19 -25.73
N ALA A 308 -5.52 -13.39 -26.26
CA ALA A 308 -4.28 -13.09 -25.54
C ALA A 308 -4.19 -11.60 -25.15
N THR A 309 -4.64 -10.68 -26.01
CA THR A 309 -4.68 -9.24 -25.69
C THR A 309 -5.73 -8.89 -24.63
N GLU A 310 -6.92 -9.52 -24.68
CA GLU A 310 -7.98 -9.31 -23.69
C GLU A 310 -7.59 -9.88 -22.33
N GLU A 311 -7.01 -11.08 -22.28
CA GLU A 311 -6.47 -11.69 -21.07
C GLU A 311 -5.36 -10.85 -20.46
N ALA A 312 -4.47 -10.28 -21.28
CA ALA A 312 -3.43 -9.37 -20.81
C ALA A 312 -4.02 -8.09 -20.21
N ALA A 313 -5.04 -7.51 -20.84
CA ALA A 313 -5.74 -6.33 -20.33
C ALA A 313 -6.47 -6.61 -19.00
N VAL A 314 -7.14 -7.76 -18.87
CA VAL A 314 -7.78 -8.20 -17.63
C VAL A 314 -6.72 -8.46 -16.55
N ALA A 315 -5.60 -9.11 -16.87
CA ALA A 315 -4.52 -9.36 -15.93
C ALA A 315 -3.85 -8.06 -15.45
N GLU A 316 -3.77 -7.04 -16.31
CA GLU A 316 -3.27 -5.71 -15.96
C GLU A 316 -4.26 -4.94 -15.09
N LEU A 317 -5.56 -5.00 -15.40
CA LEU A 317 -6.64 -4.43 -14.59
C LEU A 317 -6.68 -5.07 -13.19
N VAL A 318 -6.56 -6.40 -13.10
CA VAL A 318 -6.49 -7.14 -11.84
C VAL A 318 -5.23 -6.76 -11.05
N ARG A 319 -4.06 -6.65 -11.70
CA ARG A 319 -2.83 -6.16 -11.04
C ARG A 319 -2.97 -4.73 -10.50
N ALA A 320 -3.56 -3.83 -11.27
CA ALA A 320 -3.81 -2.45 -10.87
C ALA A 320 -4.80 -2.35 -9.70
N THR A 321 -5.84 -3.18 -9.70
CA THR A 321 -6.89 -3.19 -8.65
C THR A 321 -6.49 -4.00 -7.41
N THR A 322 -5.58 -4.96 -7.48
CA THR A 322 -5.10 -5.71 -6.30
C THR A 322 -3.83 -5.14 -5.67
N GLY A 323 -3.29 -4.03 -6.20
CA GLY A 323 -2.14 -3.34 -5.61
C GLY A 323 -0.84 -4.15 -5.65
N GLY A 324 -0.72 -5.13 -6.56
CA GLY A 324 0.51 -5.92 -6.75
C GLY A 324 0.99 -6.75 -5.55
N SER A 325 0.19 -6.91 -4.49
CA SER A 325 0.64 -7.52 -3.22
C SER A 325 0.00 -8.87 -2.87
N TYR A 326 -0.84 -9.44 -3.74
CA TYR A 326 -1.33 -10.81 -3.58
C TYR A 326 -0.74 -11.72 -4.65
N ALA A 327 0.33 -12.45 -4.28
CA ALA A 327 0.65 -13.70 -4.94
C ALA A 327 -0.33 -14.75 -4.41
N PRO A 328 -1.09 -15.47 -5.27
CA PRO A 328 -1.97 -16.52 -4.79
C PRO A 328 -1.12 -17.68 -4.25
N MET A 329 -1.16 -17.89 -2.95
CA MET A 329 -0.89 -19.21 -2.40
C MET A 329 -2.02 -20.13 -2.85
N GLY A 330 -1.69 -21.15 -3.64
CA GLY A 330 -2.56 -22.28 -3.91
C GLY A 330 -3.35 -22.21 -5.22
N LEU A 331 -2.67 -22.48 -6.34
CA LEU A 331 -3.19 -23.39 -7.36
C LEU A 331 -2.01 -23.87 -8.21
N GLN A 332 -1.47 -25.04 -7.83
CA GLN A 332 -0.57 -25.81 -8.66
C GLN A 332 -1.38 -26.39 -9.82
N VAL A 333 -1.11 -25.94 -11.04
CA VAL A 333 -1.38 -26.71 -12.25
C VAL A 333 -0.05 -26.85 -12.99
N ALA A 334 0.36 -28.12 -13.06
CA ALA A 334 1.48 -28.76 -13.73
C ALA A 334 2.27 -27.99 -14.80
N GLY A 335 3.60 -28.13 -14.74
CA GLY A 335 4.42 -28.29 -15.95
C GLY A 335 5.71 -27.48 -16.01
N ALA A 336 6.81 -28.11 -15.58
CA ALA A 336 8.21 -27.78 -15.85
C ALA A 336 8.87 -26.67 -14.99
N TRP A 337 10.14 -26.96 -14.65
CA TRP A 337 11.12 -26.16 -13.90
C TRP A 337 11.14 -26.40 -12.38
N SER A 338 11.48 -27.63 -12.01
CA SER A 338 11.98 -28.01 -10.69
C SER A 338 13.49 -27.76 -10.57
N VAL A 339 13.90 -26.68 -9.89
CA VAL A 339 15.03 -26.69 -8.96
C VAL A 339 14.70 -25.66 -7.87
N ALA A 340 14.42 -26.12 -6.66
CA ALA A 340 14.28 -25.26 -5.49
C ALA A 340 15.66 -24.84 -4.96
N PRO A 341 15.90 -23.56 -4.59
CA PRO A 341 17.06 -23.23 -3.77
C PRO A 341 16.67 -22.99 -2.31
N ALA A 342 17.50 -23.54 -1.43
CA ALA A 342 17.56 -23.18 -0.02
C ALA A 342 17.93 -21.69 0.15
N SER A 343 17.30 -21.03 1.12
CA SER A 343 17.49 -19.63 1.55
C SER A 343 17.02 -18.50 0.59
N PRO A 344 16.15 -17.56 1.04
CA PRO A 344 15.67 -16.43 0.24
C PRO A 344 16.78 -15.52 -0.32
N THR A 345 17.93 -15.43 0.36
CA THR A 345 19.06 -14.58 -0.05
C THR A 345 19.91 -15.20 -1.16
N ALA A 346 19.97 -16.53 -1.26
CA ALA A 346 20.63 -17.22 -2.36
C ALA A 346 19.91 -16.97 -3.70
N SER A 347 18.58 -16.87 -3.67
CA SER A 347 17.77 -16.61 -4.88
C SER A 347 17.97 -15.21 -5.47
N LEU A 348 18.21 -14.19 -4.64
CA LEU A 348 18.39 -12.81 -5.09
C LEU A 348 19.79 -12.57 -5.66
N ARG A 349 20.83 -13.18 -5.10
CA ARG A 349 22.18 -13.16 -5.68
C ARG A 349 22.20 -13.86 -7.03
N SER A 350 21.67 -15.08 -7.11
CA SER A 350 21.58 -15.83 -8.37
C SER A 350 20.81 -15.08 -9.46
N ARG A 351 19.67 -14.45 -9.12
CA ARG A 351 18.91 -13.60 -10.06
C ARG A 351 19.66 -12.34 -10.46
N ARG A 352 20.39 -11.70 -9.54
CA ARG A 352 21.23 -10.54 -9.85
C ARG A 352 22.34 -10.92 -10.82
N ASP A 353 23.03 -12.01 -10.54
CA ASP A 353 24.17 -12.45 -11.33
C ASP A 353 23.72 -12.90 -12.74
N ALA A 354 22.53 -13.52 -12.88
CA ALA A 354 21.92 -13.81 -14.18
C ALA A 354 21.54 -12.54 -14.97
N VAL A 355 21.07 -11.48 -14.31
CA VAL A 355 20.78 -10.19 -14.96
C VAL A 355 22.06 -9.48 -15.38
N LEU A 356 23.12 -9.54 -14.56
CA LEU A 356 24.43 -8.98 -14.90
C LEU A 356 25.06 -9.71 -16.10
N ASP A 357 25.01 -11.04 -16.12
CA ASP A 357 25.46 -11.85 -17.26
C ASP A 357 24.68 -11.53 -18.54
N THR A 358 23.36 -11.35 -18.44
CA THR A 358 22.53 -10.92 -19.57
C THR A 358 22.92 -9.53 -20.07
N LEU A 359 23.21 -8.58 -19.17
CA LEU A 359 23.65 -7.24 -19.53
C LEU A 359 25.03 -7.23 -20.19
N ASP A 360 25.94 -8.10 -19.76
CA ASP A 360 27.26 -8.25 -20.38
C ASP A 360 27.16 -8.87 -21.77
N ARG A 361 26.31 -9.89 -21.97
CA ARG A 361 26.01 -10.45 -23.31
C ARG A 361 25.41 -9.40 -24.25
N ILE A 362 24.50 -8.56 -23.75
CA ILE A 362 23.93 -7.44 -24.52
C ILE A 362 25.00 -6.42 -24.87
N ARG A 363 25.92 -6.11 -23.95
CA ARG A 363 27.03 -5.18 -24.19
C ARG A 363 27.99 -5.71 -25.27
N SER A 364 28.29 -7.01 -25.24
CA SER A 364 29.08 -7.70 -26.28
C SER A 364 28.35 -7.83 -27.63
N ALA A 365 27.03 -7.96 -27.64
CA ALA A 365 26.25 -7.96 -28.89
C ALA A 365 26.23 -6.57 -29.52
N ARG A 366 26.00 -5.53 -28.71
CA ARG A 366 25.98 -4.13 -29.15
C ARG A 366 27.32 -3.63 -29.68
N SER A 367 28.45 -4.17 -29.21
CA SER A 367 29.76 -3.84 -29.77
C SER A 367 30.02 -4.45 -31.15
N ARG A 368 29.23 -5.46 -31.55
CA ARG A 368 29.34 -6.11 -32.86
C ARG A 368 28.42 -5.46 -33.89
N ASP A 369 27.22 -5.06 -33.46
CA ASP A 369 26.26 -4.33 -34.27
C ASP A 369 25.51 -3.29 -33.41
N PRO A 370 25.89 -2.01 -33.48
CA PRO A 370 25.35 -0.98 -32.61
C PRO A 370 23.92 -0.53 -32.97
N ASP A 371 23.46 -0.82 -34.19
CA ASP A 371 22.18 -0.33 -34.75
C ASP A 371 21.08 -1.41 -34.82
N ASP A 372 21.33 -2.60 -34.26
CA ASP A 372 20.31 -3.65 -34.17
C ASP A 372 19.22 -3.28 -33.13
N ASP A 373 18.04 -2.92 -33.65
CA ASP A 373 16.84 -2.57 -32.88
C ASP A 373 16.40 -3.66 -31.89
N ALA A 374 16.68 -4.94 -32.18
CA ALA A 374 16.39 -6.04 -31.27
C ALA A 374 17.31 -6.00 -30.05
N VAL A 375 18.59 -5.68 -30.25
CA VAL A 375 19.60 -5.51 -29.18
C VAL A 375 19.25 -4.31 -28.31
N LEU A 376 18.82 -3.18 -28.88
CA LEU A 376 18.37 -2.00 -28.14
C LEU A 376 17.11 -2.28 -27.30
N THR A 377 16.15 -3.02 -27.86
CA THR A 377 14.92 -3.40 -27.17
C THR A 377 15.20 -4.32 -25.98
N TRP A 378 16.09 -5.31 -26.17
CA TRP A 378 16.55 -6.19 -25.08
C TRP A 378 17.33 -5.44 -24.00
N ALA A 379 18.24 -4.53 -24.38
CA ALA A 379 18.99 -3.69 -23.45
C ALA A 379 18.06 -2.87 -22.55
N ASN A 380 17.07 -2.21 -23.15
CA ASN A 380 16.08 -1.41 -22.42
C ASN A 380 15.20 -2.27 -21.50
N ARG A 381 14.89 -3.52 -21.87
CA ARG A 381 14.16 -4.46 -21.00
C ARG A 381 15.02 -4.90 -19.81
N ALA A 382 16.26 -5.33 -20.05
CA ALA A 382 17.19 -5.76 -19.01
C ALA A 382 17.48 -4.62 -18.01
N GLN A 383 17.67 -3.39 -18.50
CA GLN A 383 17.92 -2.22 -17.66
C GLN A 383 16.70 -1.82 -16.81
N ARG A 384 15.47 -1.96 -17.34
CA ARG A 384 14.24 -1.76 -16.56
C ARG A 384 14.10 -2.79 -15.45
N THR A 385 14.38 -4.06 -15.73
CA THR A 385 14.38 -5.14 -14.73
C THR A 385 15.42 -4.90 -13.65
N TYR A 386 16.64 -4.51 -14.02
CA TYR A 386 17.71 -4.19 -13.08
C TYR A 386 17.33 -3.02 -12.15
N ARG A 387 16.79 -1.92 -12.69
CA ARG A 387 16.29 -0.79 -11.88
C ARG A 387 15.15 -1.19 -10.95
N ALA A 388 14.26 -2.10 -11.38
CA ALA A 388 13.21 -2.63 -10.52
C ALA A 388 13.78 -3.46 -9.36
N MET A 389 14.79 -4.30 -9.62
CA MET A 389 15.50 -5.06 -8.57
C MET A 389 16.23 -4.14 -7.58
N GLN A 390 16.87 -3.07 -8.06
CA GLN A 390 17.53 -2.09 -7.17
C GLN A 390 16.53 -1.40 -6.23
N ARG A 391 15.35 -1.01 -6.74
CA ARG A 391 14.27 -0.44 -5.91
C ARG A 391 13.69 -1.45 -4.92
N ALA A 392 13.58 -2.72 -5.29
CA ALA A 392 13.16 -3.77 -4.36
C ALA A 392 14.22 -3.95 -3.24
N ALA A 393 15.51 -3.97 -3.61
CA ALA A 393 16.61 -4.09 -2.65
C ALA A 393 16.73 -2.86 -1.72
N SER A 394 16.41 -1.65 -2.19
CA SER A 394 16.37 -0.46 -1.31
C SER A 394 15.22 -0.55 -0.31
N ARG A 395 14.02 -0.96 -0.75
CA ARG A 395 12.86 -1.16 0.15
C ARG A 395 13.11 -2.23 1.22
N VAL A 396 13.78 -3.34 0.86
CA VAL A 396 14.16 -4.37 1.83
C VAL A 396 15.13 -3.81 2.88
N ARG A 397 16.10 -2.97 2.47
CA ARG A 397 17.01 -2.29 3.40
C ARG A 397 16.28 -1.31 4.30
N GLU A 398 15.41 -0.45 3.75
CA GLU A 398 14.58 0.48 4.54
C GLU A 398 13.72 -0.28 5.57
N PHE A 399 13.12 -1.40 5.18
CA PHE A 399 12.32 -2.23 6.08
C PHE A 399 13.18 -2.87 7.18
N ALA A 400 14.38 -3.34 6.86
CA ALA A 400 15.33 -3.87 7.85
C ALA A 400 15.77 -2.78 8.84
N GLU A 401 16.11 -1.57 8.36
CA GLU A 401 16.44 -0.42 9.20
C GLU A 401 15.26 0.03 10.07
N GLN A 402 14.04 -0.02 9.53
CA GLN A 402 12.83 0.28 10.30
C GLN A 402 12.61 -0.74 11.42
N ARG A 403 12.78 -2.04 11.15
CA ARG A 403 12.71 -3.08 12.18
C ARG A 403 13.80 -2.92 13.24
N ALA A 404 15.02 -2.58 12.83
CA ALA A 404 16.12 -2.30 13.75
C ALA A 404 15.81 -1.11 14.67
N ARG A 405 15.23 -0.02 14.13
CA ARG A 405 14.78 1.15 14.91
C ARG A 405 13.67 0.78 15.91
N ILE A 406 12.70 -0.03 15.50
CA ILE A 406 11.64 -0.53 16.39
C ILE A 406 12.24 -1.38 17.52
N ALA A 407 13.16 -2.30 17.21
CA ALA A 407 13.84 -3.13 18.19
C ALA A 407 14.64 -2.29 19.20
N GLN A 408 15.40 -1.30 18.73
CA GLN A 408 16.14 -0.36 19.60
C GLN A 408 15.21 0.45 20.52
N ASN A 409 14.08 0.93 20.00
CA ASN A 409 13.09 1.64 20.81
C ASN A 409 12.45 0.75 21.88
N ASN A 410 12.14 -0.51 21.54
CA ASN A 410 11.62 -1.47 22.50
C ASN A 410 12.65 -1.78 23.59
N LEU A 411 13.92 -2.00 23.23
CA LEU A 411 15.00 -2.17 24.20
C LEU A 411 15.16 -0.95 25.12
N ARG A 412 15.02 0.27 24.59
CA ARG A 412 15.06 1.50 25.39
C ARG A 412 13.91 1.55 26.41
N ARG A 413 12.69 1.25 25.97
CA ARG A 413 11.50 1.20 26.84
C ARG A 413 11.64 0.15 27.93
N LEU A 414 12.12 -1.05 27.60
CA LEU A 414 12.38 -2.10 28.58
C LEU A 414 13.43 -1.67 29.60
N ARG A 415 14.51 -1.01 29.16
CA ARG A 415 15.55 -0.47 30.06
C ARG A 415 15.01 0.61 30.99
N ASP A 416 14.18 1.52 30.48
CA ASP A 416 13.59 2.60 31.28
C ASP A 416 12.55 2.04 32.28
N ALA A 417 11.77 1.04 31.88
CA ALA A 417 10.86 0.31 32.77
C ALA A 417 11.64 -0.42 33.87
N ALA A 418 12.70 -1.15 33.53
CA ALA A 418 13.57 -1.82 34.50
C ALA A 418 14.20 -0.83 35.50
N ARG A 419 14.61 0.36 35.05
CA ARG A 419 15.09 1.44 35.94
C ARG A 419 13.99 2.03 36.82
N GLY A 420 12.74 2.01 36.37
CA GLY A 420 11.58 2.41 37.16
C GLY A 420 11.32 1.41 38.29
N VAL A 421 11.27 0.12 37.95
CA VAL A 421 11.13 -0.98 38.92
C VAL A 421 12.29 -0.98 39.92
N ALA A 422 13.53 -0.88 39.45
CA ALA A 422 14.70 -0.85 40.35
C ALA A 422 14.67 0.32 41.34
N ARG A 423 14.09 1.47 40.96
CA ARG A 423 13.89 2.60 41.88
C ARG A 423 12.83 2.29 42.93
N LEU A 424 11.67 1.78 42.52
CA LEU A 424 10.60 1.38 43.44
C LEU A 424 11.07 0.32 44.45
N VAL A 425 11.76 -0.72 43.97
CA VAL A 425 12.30 -1.78 44.83
C VAL A 425 13.34 -1.23 45.80
N ARG A 426 14.20 -0.30 45.38
CA ARG A 426 15.17 0.36 46.25
C ARG A 426 14.50 1.20 47.34
N ASP A 427 13.45 1.95 46.97
CA ASP A 427 12.71 2.81 47.88
C ASP A 427 11.92 1.99 48.92
N GLU A 428 11.46 0.78 48.57
CA GLU A 428 10.67 -0.08 49.47
C GLU A 428 11.51 -1.07 50.31
N LEU A 429 12.55 -1.69 49.73
CA LEU A 429 13.28 -2.79 50.38
C LEU A 429 14.68 -2.41 50.89
N GLY A 430 15.16 -1.20 50.59
CA GLY A 430 16.53 -0.80 50.86
C GLY A 430 17.56 -1.36 49.87
N GLU A 431 18.73 -0.72 49.78
CA GLU A 431 19.73 -0.97 48.74
C GLU A 431 20.22 -2.43 48.66
N SER A 432 20.36 -3.10 49.81
CA SER A 432 20.86 -4.48 49.89
C SER A 432 19.86 -5.51 49.35
N ALA A 433 18.58 -5.37 49.67
CA ALA A 433 17.55 -6.32 49.21
C ALA A 433 17.18 -6.09 47.74
N ALA A 434 17.23 -4.83 47.28
CA ALA A 434 17.02 -4.49 45.87
C ALA A 434 18.11 -5.07 44.95
N GLN A 435 19.35 -5.14 45.44
CA GLN A 435 20.47 -5.74 44.69
C GLN A 435 20.29 -7.26 44.54
N ALA A 436 19.93 -7.96 45.62
CA ALA A 436 19.70 -9.41 45.60
C ALA A 436 18.53 -9.81 44.67
N ALA A 437 17.40 -9.10 44.75
CA ALA A 437 16.24 -9.34 43.89
C ALA A 437 16.54 -9.06 42.40
N PHE A 438 17.43 -8.11 42.10
CA PHE A 438 17.87 -7.83 40.74
C PHE A 438 18.77 -8.93 40.18
N GLU A 439 19.73 -9.43 40.97
CA GLU A 439 20.62 -10.53 40.55
C GLU A 439 19.85 -11.83 40.30
N GLU A 440 18.86 -12.15 41.14
CA GLU A 440 17.98 -13.31 40.97
C GLU A 440 17.13 -13.20 39.67
N ALA A 441 16.49 -12.05 39.44
CA ALA A 441 15.69 -11.82 38.24
C ALA A 441 16.52 -11.82 36.93
N VAL A 442 17.78 -11.38 36.98
CA VAL A 442 18.69 -11.45 35.83
C VAL A 442 19.13 -12.89 35.56
N SER A 443 19.36 -13.68 36.62
CA SER A 443 19.69 -15.10 36.51
C SER A 443 18.55 -15.90 35.85
N GLU A 444 17.31 -15.75 36.35
CA GLU A 444 16.13 -16.43 35.78
C GLU A 444 15.79 -15.96 34.36
N GLY A 445 16.02 -14.68 34.06
CA GLY A 445 15.79 -14.10 32.73
C GLY A 445 16.78 -14.62 31.68
N TRP A 446 18.04 -14.86 32.06
CA TRP A 446 19.06 -15.39 31.16
C TRP A 446 18.82 -16.87 30.80
N GLU A 447 18.39 -17.69 31.75
CA GLU A 447 18.05 -19.09 31.50
C GLU A 447 16.86 -19.25 30.55
N ASN A 448 15.88 -18.34 30.60
CA ASN A 448 14.72 -18.41 29.71
C ASN A 448 15.00 -17.87 28.28
N MET A 449 15.98 -16.99 28.11
CA MET A 449 16.35 -16.46 26.79
C MET A 449 17.25 -17.40 25.97
N THR A 450 18.02 -18.29 26.61
CA THR A 450 18.87 -19.27 25.90
C THR A 450 18.09 -20.47 25.35
N VAL A 451 16.88 -20.73 25.85
CA VAL A 451 16.03 -21.87 25.45
C VAL A 451 15.22 -21.60 24.17
N SER A 452 15.17 -20.34 23.69
CA SER A 452 14.30 -19.93 22.57
C SER A 452 15.03 -19.39 21.32
N GLY A 453 16.35 -19.57 21.22
CA GLY A 453 17.13 -19.28 20.00
C GLY A 453 17.22 -20.50 19.11
#